data_AF-A0A521ZS78-F1
#
_entry.id   AF-A0A521ZS78-F1
#
_cell.length_a   1.000
_cell.length_b   1.000
_cell.length_c   1.000
_cell.angle_alpha   90.00
_cell.angle_beta   90.00
_cell.angle_gamma   90.00
#
_symmetry.space_group_name_H-M   'P 1'
#
loop_
_entity.id
_entity.type
_entity.pdbx_description
1 polymer ?
#
loop_
_entity_poly.entity_id
_entity_poly.type
_entity_poly.pdbx_seq_one_letter_code
_entity_poly.pdbx_strand_id
1 'polypeptide(L)'
;MLIFFHTPNESEHDPKIEQTKCPLNEFCIRATKETGGRMARVRKDSLATLQRREAILFAKLAVVRKKIRETYVAESAAARAKLPEADDVTAPVMIQVLAALGGQFTAAEIFATAKKMKPDCDRRSLLKAMNRLQRAGMIQKITAGRNGHPARFEKVFKH
;
A
#
# COMPACT_ATOMS: atom_id res chain seq x y z
N MET A 1 36.01 -51.99 0.05
CA MET A 1 34.78 -52.27 0.80
C MET A 1 35.17 -52.40 2.26
N LEU A 2 34.59 -51.51 3.10
CA LEU A 2 34.65 -51.37 4.56
C LEU A 2 35.96 -51.69 5.30
N ILE A 3 36.63 -50.65 5.80
CA ILE A 3 37.39 -50.75 7.06
C ILE A 3 37.15 -49.52 7.94
N PHE A 4 36.44 -49.82 9.04
CA PHE A 4 36.38 -49.26 10.39
C PHE A 4 37.23 -48.03 10.76
N PHE A 5 36.55 -47.07 11.41
CA PHE A 5 37.18 -46.06 12.26
C PHE A 5 37.79 -46.72 13.50
N HIS A 6 39.10 -46.57 13.66
CA HIS A 6 39.78 -46.78 14.92
C HIS A 6 40.57 -45.51 15.24
N THR A 7 40.06 -44.73 16.19
CA THR A 7 40.89 -43.85 17.00
C THR A 7 41.51 -44.71 18.10
N PRO A 8 42.83 -44.64 18.30
CA PRO A 8 43.33 -44.78 19.64
C PRO A 8 44.26 -43.65 20.05
N ASN A 9 43.98 -43.21 21.27
CA ASN A 9 44.90 -42.74 22.30
C ASN A 9 45.50 -41.34 22.16
N GLU A 10 45.02 -40.49 23.07
CA GLU A 10 45.82 -39.70 23.99
C GLU A 10 47.30 -40.11 24.00
N SER A 11 48.14 -39.27 23.39
CA SER A 11 49.47 -39.02 23.90
C SER A 11 49.58 -37.53 24.17
N GLU A 12 49.69 -37.20 25.45
CA GLU A 12 50.25 -35.95 25.91
C GLU A 12 51.68 -35.84 25.38
N HIS A 13 51.81 -35.29 24.19
CA HIS A 13 53.01 -34.57 23.81
C HIS A 13 52.55 -33.20 23.36
N ASP A 14 52.78 -32.22 24.22
CA ASP A 14 53.03 -30.85 23.79
C ASP A 14 54.38 -30.86 23.08
N PRO A 15 54.47 -30.90 21.74
CA PRO A 15 55.63 -30.29 21.13
C PRO A 15 55.51 -28.81 21.48
N LYS A 16 56.39 -28.32 22.34
CA LYS A 16 56.82 -26.92 22.26
C LYS A 16 57.33 -26.73 20.84
N ILE A 17 56.43 -26.40 19.92
CA ILE A 17 56.77 -25.90 18.60
C ILE A 17 57.38 -24.54 18.91
N GLU A 18 58.70 -24.52 19.05
CA GLU A 18 59.45 -23.31 18.80
C GLU A 18 59.00 -22.84 17.42
N GLN A 19 58.15 -21.81 17.43
CA GLN A 19 57.79 -21.07 16.23
C GLN A 19 59.09 -20.42 15.76
N THR A 20 59.88 -21.19 15.03
CA THR A 20 60.91 -20.64 14.16
C THR A 20 60.20 -19.59 13.32
N LYS A 21 60.70 -18.35 13.39
CA LYS A 21 60.21 -17.21 12.61
C LYS A 21 60.39 -17.54 11.15
N CYS A 22 59.47 -18.30 10.58
CA CYS A 22 59.46 -18.63 9.18
C CYS A 22 59.00 -17.34 8.47
N PRO A 23 59.87 -16.68 7.68
CA PRO A 23 59.55 -15.38 7.09
C PRO A 23 58.33 -15.43 6.16
N LEU A 24 58.05 -16.60 5.59
CA LEU A 24 56.82 -16.88 4.85
C LEU A 24 55.55 -16.78 5.70
N ASN A 25 55.60 -17.19 6.97
CA ASN A 25 54.44 -17.16 7.85
C ASN A 25 54.10 -15.71 8.25
N GLU A 26 55.12 -14.88 8.56
CA GLU A 26 54.93 -13.46 8.81
C GLU A 26 54.42 -12.69 7.57
N PHE A 27 54.89 -13.07 6.38
CA PHE A 27 54.41 -12.51 5.12
C PHE A 27 52.93 -12.86 4.88
N CYS A 28 52.55 -14.13 5.02
CA CYS A 28 51.17 -14.58 4.86
C CYS A 28 50.21 -13.89 5.85
N ILE A 29 50.63 -13.72 7.11
CA ILE A 29 49.84 -13.01 8.14
C ILE A 29 49.72 -11.52 7.83
N ARG A 30 50.79 -10.86 7.35
CA ARG A 30 50.73 -9.46 6.92
C ARG A 30 49.81 -9.28 5.71
N ALA A 31 49.97 -10.11 4.69
CA ALA A 31 49.16 -10.05 3.48
C ALA A 31 47.66 -10.25 3.77
N THR A 32 47.32 -11.19 4.65
CA THR A 32 45.92 -11.43 5.08
C THR A 32 45.36 -10.31 5.95
N LYS A 33 46.14 -9.72 6.86
CA LYS A 33 45.73 -8.54 7.63
C LYS A 33 45.50 -7.31 6.74
N GLU A 34 46.36 -7.09 5.76
CA GLU A 34 46.30 -5.93 4.89
C GLU A 34 45.14 -6.02 3.90
N THR A 35 44.91 -7.19 3.32
CA THR A 35 43.72 -7.48 2.50
C THR A 35 42.43 -7.44 3.31
N GLY A 36 42.42 -8.04 4.51
CA GLY A 36 41.30 -7.96 5.45
C GLY A 36 40.95 -6.52 5.85
N GLY A 37 41.98 -5.71 6.13
CA GLY A 37 41.83 -4.28 6.44
C GLY A 37 41.29 -3.46 5.27
N ARG A 38 41.74 -3.72 4.03
CA ARG A 38 41.17 -3.10 2.82
C ARG A 38 39.70 -3.50 2.63
N MET A 39 39.39 -4.79 2.74
CA MET A 39 38.02 -5.29 2.58
C MET A 39 37.07 -4.75 3.65
N ALA A 40 37.55 -4.52 4.88
CA ALA A 40 36.78 -3.89 5.94
C ALA A 40 36.49 -2.40 5.65
N ARG A 41 37.47 -1.66 5.12
CA ARG A 41 37.27 -0.25 4.70
C ARG A 41 36.28 -0.13 3.55
N VAL A 42 36.43 -0.94 2.50
CA VAL A 42 35.50 -0.95 1.35
C VAL A 42 34.07 -1.27 1.80
N ARG A 43 33.90 -2.22 2.73
CA ARG A 43 32.59 -2.53 3.32
C ARG A 43 32.02 -1.35 4.11
N LYS A 44 32.83 -0.69 4.92
CA LYS A 44 32.42 0.49 5.72
C LYS A 44 31.98 1.66 4.82
N ASP A 45 32.76 1.95 3.78
CA ASP A 45 32.47 3.05 2.85
C ASP A 45 31.22 2.76 2.01
N SER A 46 31.04 1.49 1.61
CA SER A 46 29.85 1.02 0.91
C SER A 46 28.60 1.11 1.78
N LEU A 47 28.70 0.70 3.06
CA LEU A 47 27.60 0.79 4.03
C LEU A 47 27.20 2.25 4.30
N ALA A 48 28.17 3.13 4.49
CA ALA A 48 27.93 4.56 4.69
C ALA A 48 27.24 5.20 3.48
N THR A 49 27.62 4.78 2.26
CA THR A 49 27.00 5.25 1.02
C THR A 49 25.57 4.76 0.89
N LEU A 50 25.29 3.50 1.23
CA LEU A 50 23.94 2.93 1.21
C LEU A 50 23.03 3.64 2.23
N GLN A 51 23.49 3.87 3.45
CA GLN A 51 22.74 4.60 4.48
C GLN A 51 22.40 6.03 4.05
N ARG A 52 23.32 6.74 3.40
CA ARG A 52 23.04 8.08 2.83
C ARG A 52 21.98 8.03 1.74
N ARG A 53 22.05 7.05 0.83
CA ARG A 53 21.06 6.88 -0.24
C ARG A 53 19.68 6.52 0.32
N GLU A 54 19.63 5.66 1.34
CA GLU A 54 18.41 5.30 2.06
C GLU A 54 17.76 6.53 2.71
N ALA A 55 18.53 7.36 3.41
CA ALA A 55 18.03 8.61 3.99
C ALA A 55 17.45 9.57 2.94
N ILE A 56 18.10 9.69 1.77
CA ILE A 56 17.60 10.50 0.65
C ILE A 56 16.28 9.96 0.12
N LEU A 57 16.14 8.63 0.00
CA LEU A 57 14.91 8.00 -0.45
C LEU A 57 13.77 8.22 0.55
N PHE A 58 14.03 8.10 1.85
CA PHE A 58 13.03 8.40 2.89
C PHE A 58 12.60 9.87 2.86
N ALA A 59 13.53 10.81 2.66
CA ALA A 59 13.20 12.22 2.51
C ALA A 59 12.31 12.49 1.28
N LYS A 60 12.63 11.88 0.13
CA LYS A 60 11.80 11.97 -1.08
C LYS A 60 10.41 11.37 -0.85
N LEU A 61 10.33 10.24 -0.17
CA LEU A 61 9.07 9.57 0.15
C LEU A 61 8.19 10.42 1.07
N ALA A 62 8.78 11.14 2.04
CA ALA A 62 8.06 12.10 2.88
C ALA A 62 7.49 13.27 2.06
N VAL A 63 8.26 13.81 1.10
CA VAL A 63 7.79 14.86 0.18
C VAL A 63 6.63 14.36 -0.68
N VAL A 64 6.73 13.15 -1.25
CA VAL A 64 5.65 12.56 -2.05
C VAL A 64 4.41 12.34 -1.20
N ARG A 65 4.54 11.80 0.02
CA ARG A 65 3.41 11.63 0.95
C ARG A 65 2.75 12.96 1.30
N LYS A 66 3.53 14.01 1.56
CA LYS A 66 3.02 15.36 1.81
C LYS A 66 2.26 15.87 0.60
N LYS A 67 2.82 15.74 -0.61
CA LYS A 67 2.18 16.16 -1.85
C LYS A 67 0.87 15.41 -2.13
N ILE A 68 0.83 14.11 -1.91
CA ILE A 68 -0.40 13.30 -2.02
C ILE A 68 -1.47 13.78 -1.03
N ARG A 69 -1.08 14.07 0.22
CA ARG A 69 -2.01 14.63 1.21
C ARG A 69 -2.54 15.99 0.78
N GLU A 70 -1.67 16.86 0.28
CA GLU A 70 -2.05 18.19 -0.19
C GLU A 70 -2.97 18.11 -1.41
N THR A 71 -2.69 17.26 -2.39
CA THR A 71 -3.57 17.05 -3.55
C THR A 71 -4.90 16.44 -3.14
N TYR A 72 -4.90 15.43 -2.26
CA TYR A 72 -6.13 14.82 -1.77
C TYR A 72 -6.98 15.81 -0.97
N VAL A 73 -6.36 16.64 -0.12
CA VAL A 73 -7.07 17.70 0.62
C VAL A 73 -7.61 18.76 -0.34
N ALA A 74 -6.82 19.22 -1.31
CA ALA A 74 -7.25 20.20 -2.31
C ALA A 74 -8.39 19.67 -3.20
N GLU A 75 -8.29 18.43 -3.67
CA GLU A 75 -9.35 17.76 -4.44
C GLU A 75 -10.59 17.51 -3.58
N SER A 76 -10.43 17.15 -2.31
CA SER A 76 -11.56 16.98 -1.39
C SER A 76 -12.26 18.30 -1.06
N ALA A 77 -11.52 19.41 -0.95
CA ALA A 77 -12.07 20.74 -0.74
C ALA A 77 -12.77 21.25 -2.00
N ALA A 78 -12.18 21.03 -3.18
CA ALA A 78 -12.80 21.34 -4.46
C ALA A 78 -14.03 20.45 -4.75
N ALA A 79 -14.03 19.19 -4.31
CA ALA A 79 -15.18 18.29 -4.39
C ALA A 79 -16.28 18.70 -3.39
N ARG A 80 -15.92 19.12 -2.17
CA ARG A 80 -16.85 19.68 -1.18
C ARG A 80 -17.45 21.02 -1.60
N ALA A 81 -16.68 21.88 -2.27
CA ALA A 81 -17.18 23.14 -2.85
C ALA A 81 -18.12 22.91 -4.05
N LYS A 82 -18.01 21.76 -4.74
CA LYS A 82 -18.92 21.33 -5.80
C LYS A 82 -20.15 20.55 -5.31
N LEU A 83 -20.25 20.27 -4.01
CA LEU A 83 -21.48 19.79 -3.39
C LEU A 83 -22.37 21.00 -3.09
N PRO A 84 -23.46 21.24 -3.85
CA PRO A 84 -24.45 22.22 -3.44
C PRO A 84 -25.11 21.73 -2.15
N GLU A 85 -25.31 22.66 -1.21
CA GLU A 85 -25.92 22.49 0.11
C GLU A 85 -26.74 21.21 0.25
N ALA A 86 -26.25 20.34 1.13
CA ALA A 86 -26.96 19.16 1.52
C ALA A 86 -28.18 19.59 2.34
N ASP A 87 -29.36 19.18 1.91
CA ASP A 87 -30.35 18.72 2.89
C ASP A 87 -29.70 17.48 3.54
N ASP A 88 -28.93 17.73 4.60
CA ASP A 88 -27.85 16.89 5.17
C ASP A 88 -28.25 15.44 5.50
N VAL A 89 -29.54 15.17 5.58
CA VAL A 89 -30.06 13.87 6.03
C VAL A 89 -30.21 12.86 4.88
N THR A 90 -30.24 13.30 3.61
CA THR A 90 -30.53 12.41 2.47
C THR A 90 -29.29 11.81 1.80
N ALA A 91 -28.15 12.49 1.85
CA ALA A 91 -26.88 12.00 1.34
C ALA A 91 -26.38 10.73 2.05
N PRO A 92 -26.34 10.65 3.41
CA PRO A 92 -25.90 9.44 4.09
C PRO A 92 -26.84 8.25 3.82
N VAL A 93 -28.14 8.49 3.78
CA VAL A 93 -29.14 7.46 3.43
C VAL A 93 -28.91 6.93 2.02
N MET A 94 -28.64 7.80 1.05
CA MET A 94 -28.39 7.36 -0.31
C MET A 94 -27.10 6.57 -0.49
N ILE A 95 -26.05 6.88 0.28
CA ILE A 95 -24.82 6.08 0.29
C ILE A 95 -25.10 4.68 0.85
N GLN A 96 -25.88 4.56 1.93
CA GLN A 96 -26.29 3.28 2.50
C GLN A 96 -27.19 2.48 1.56
N VAL A 97 -28.13 3.14 0.89
CA VAL A 97 -29.00 2.55 -0.14
C VAL A 97 -28.14 2.00 -1.28
N LEU A 98 -27.18 2.79 -1.79
CA LEU A 98 -26.27 2.30 -2.82
C LEU A 98 -25.46 1.13 -2.29
N ALA A 99 -24.90 1.17 -1.08
CA ALA A 99 -24.14 0.05 -0.52
C ALA A 99 -24.96 -1.26 -0.45
N ALA A 100 -26.26 -1.16 -0.14
CA ALA A 100 -27.17 -2.30 -0.08
C ALA A 100 -27.58 -2.85 -1.46
N LEU A 101 -27.53 -2.02 -2.51
CA LEU A 101 -27.86 -2.43 -3.88
C LEU A 101 -26.66 -3.11 -4.56
N GLY A 102 -26.92 -3.93 -5.59
CA GLY A 102 -25.88 -4.56 -6.40
C GLY A 102 -25.11 -3.57 -7.30
N GLY A 103 -24.26 -4.08 -8.20
CA GLY A 103 -23.52 -3.24 -9.15
C GLY A 103 -24.43 -2.45 -10.10
N GLN A 104 -25.57 -3.04 -10.49
CA GLN A 104 -26.58 -2.43 -11.33
C GLN A 104 -27.94 -2.41 -10.62
N PHE A 105 -28.69 -1.32 -10.80
CA PHE A 105 -29.97 -1.10 -10.12
C PHE A 105 -30.87 -0.16 -10.93
N THR A 106 -32.14 -0.12 -10.57
CA THR A 106 -33.15 0.78 -11.14
C THR A 106 -33.51 1.88 -10.15
N ALA A 107 -34.14 2.95 -10.63
CA ALA A 107 -34.68 3.98 -9.74
C ALA A 107 -35.72 3.40 -8.77
N ALA A 108 -36.53 2.42 -9.20
CA ALA A 108 -37.53 1.77 -8.36
C ALA A 108 -36.89 1.04 -7.17
N GLU A 109 -35.79 0.32 -7.40
CA GLU A 109 -35.05 -0.37 -6.35
C GLU A 109 -34.42 0.60 -5.34
N ILE A 110 -33.93 1.75 -5.82
CA ILE A 110 -33.47 2.84 -4.95
C ILE A 110 -34.61 3.29 -4.03
N PHE A 111 -35.79 3.61 -4.57
CA PHE A 111 -36.91 4.09 -3.76
C PHE A 111 -37.40 3.02 -2.77
N ALA A 112 -37.51 1.77 -3.21
CA ALA A 112 -37.93 0.67 -2.35
C ALA A 112 -36.97 0.46 -1.17
N THR A 113 -35.66 0.50 -1.44
CA THR A 113 -34.62 0.33 -0.42
C THR A 113 -34.56 1.53 0.52
N ALA A 114 -34.64 2.74 -0.04
CA ALA A 114 -34.68 3.97 0.74
C ALA A 114 -35.90 4.02 1.68
N LYS A 115 -37.08 3.61 1.20
CA LYS A 115 -38.30 3.56 2.02
C LYS A 115 -38.21 2.54 3.17
N LYS A 116 -37.49 1.43 2.97
CA LYS A 116 -37.22 0.46 4.04
C LYS A 116 -36.29 1.03 5.12
N MET A 117 -35.28 1.82 4.72
CA MET A 117 -34.31 2.41 5.66
C MET A 117 -34.84 3.67 6.35
N LYS A 118 -35.59 4.50 5.62
CA LYS A 118 -36.20 5.73 6.11
C LYS A 118 -37.61 5.90 5.52
N PRO A 119 -38.66 5.49 6.24
CA PRO A 119 -40.04 5.50 5.76
C PRO A 119 -40.55 6.88 5.35
N ASP A 120 -40.10 7.93 6.05
CA ASP A 120 -40.53 9.32 5.82
C ASP A 120 -39.77 10.02 4.68
N CYS A 121 -38.97 9.28 3.91
CA CYS A 121 -38.17 9.88 2.85
C CYS A 121 -39.04 10.21 1.63
N ASP A 122 -39.17 11.50 1.32
CA ASP A 122 -39.91 11.97 0.16
C ASP A 122 -39.24 11.53 -1.16
N ARG A 123 -40.06 11.05 -2.09
CA ARG A 123 -39.64 10.61 -3.43
C ARG A 123 -38.96 11.74 -4.19
N ARG A 124 -39.41 13.00 -4.02
CA ARG A 124 -38.81 14.16 -4.70
C ARG A 124 -37.38 14.39 -4.23
N SER A 125 -37.14 14.25 -2.93
CA SER A 125 -35.81 14.37 -2.32
C SER A 125 -34.87 13.26 -2.77
N LEU A 126 -35.36 12.02 -2.87
CA LEU A 126 -34.58 10.90 -3.40
C LEU A 126 -34.23 11.09 -4.89
N LEU A 127 -35.15 11.61 -5.70
CA LEU A 127 -34.88 11.98 -7.10
C LEU A 127 -33.80 13.05 -7.21
N LYS A 128 -33.88 14.11 -6.38
CA LYS A 128 -32.84 15.14 -6.32
C LYS A 128 -31.49 14.54 -5.94
N ALA A 129 -31.45 13.66 -4.93
CA ALA A 129 -30.23 13.00 -4.48
C ALA A 129 -29.64 12.07 -5.56
N MET A 130 -30.48 11.29 -6.25
CA MET A 130 -30.06 10.45 -7.36
C MET A 130 -29.47 11.26 -8.52
N ASN A 131 -30.10 12.38 -8.90
CA ASN A 131 -29.57 13.28 -9.92
C ASN A 131 -28.22 13.90 -9.49
N ARG A 132 -28.05 14.22 -8.20
CA ARG A 132 -26.79 14.72 -7.65
C ARG A 132 -25.69 13.66 -7.73
N LEU A 133 -25.98 12.42 -7.34
CA LEU A 133 -25.04 11.30 -7.44
C LEU A 133 -24.61 11.02 -8.89
N GLN A 134 -25.55 11.16 -9.83
CA GLN A 134 -25.25 11.02 -11.26
C GLN A 134 -24.33 12.15 -11.75
N ARG A 135 -24.58 13.41 -11.35
CA ARG A 135 -23.69 14.55 -11.67
C ARG A 135 -22.31 14.44 -11.03
N ALA A 136 -22.24 13.91 -9.81
CA ALA A 136 -21.00 13.63 -9.11
C ALA A 136 -20.21 12.45 -9.73
N GLY A 137 -20.83 11.72 -10.67
CA GLY A 137 -20.21 10.57 -11.33
C GLY A 137 -20.07 9.35 -10.42
N MET A 138 -20.87 9.25 -9.35
CA MET A 138 -20.93 8.05 -8.49
C MET A 138 -21.83 6.97 -9.05
N ILE A 139 -22.82 7.35 -9.86
CA ILE A 139 -23.69 6.44 -10.58
C ILE A 139 -23.79 6.87 -12.04
N GLN A 140 -23.91 5.91 -12.95
CA GLN A 140 -24.06 6.18 -14.38
C GLN A 140 -25.31 5.50 -14.93
N LYS A 141 -26.07 6.21 -15.76
CA LYS A 141 -27.23 5.64 -16.45
C LYS A 141 -26.74 4.79 -17.62
N ILE A 142 -27.05 3.49 -17.59
CA ILE A 142 -26.64 2.52 -18.62
C ILE A 142 -27.71 2.40 -19.71
N THR A 143 -28.98 2.42 -19.33
CA THR A 143 -30.11 2.29 -20.26
C THR A 143 -31.11 3.42 -20.06
N ALA A 144 -31.48 4.07 -21.18
CA ALA A 144 -32.64 4.93 -21.22
C ALA A 144 -33.89 4.05 -21.17
N GLY A 145 -34.63 4.10 -20.05
CA GLY A 145 -35.89 3.40 -19.94
C GLY A 145 -36.81 3.79 -21.10
N ARG A 146 -37.17 2.81 -21.93
CA ARG A 146 -38.04 2.93 -23.11
C ARG A 146 -38.96 1.71 -23.15
N ASN A 147 -40.16 1.88 -23.71
CA ASN A 147 -41.12 0.80 -23.96
C ASN A 147 -41.43 -0.08 -22.74
N GLY A 148 -41.66 0.53 -21.58
CA GLY A 148 -42.00 -0.21 -20.35
C GLY A 148 -40.80 -0.80 -19.60
N HIS A 149 -39.57 -0.69 -20.12
CA HIS A 149 -38.37 -1.10 -19.39
C HIS A 149 -37.87 0.02 -18.46
N PRO A 150 -37.62 -0.26 -17.17
CA PRO A 150 -37.08 0.73 -16.25
C PRO A 150 -35.65 1.12 -16.65
N ALA A 151 -35.32 2.40 -16.47
CA ALA A 151 -33.94 2.86 -16.63
C ALA A 151 -33.02 2.16 -15.62
N ARG A 152 -31.89 1.64 -16.09
CA ARG A 152 -30.86 1.03 -15.23
C ARG A 152 -29.68 1.95 -15.06
N PHE A 153 -29.11 1.87 -13.87
CA PHE A 153 -27.97 2.63 -13.40
C PHE A 153 -26.91 1.67 -12.89
N GLU A 154 -25.64 2.05 -13.02
CA GLU A 154 -24.47 1.35 -12.49
C GLU A 154 -23.80 2.18 -11.41
N LYS A 155 -23.17 1.51 -10.44
CA LYS A 155 -22.21 2.17 -9.55
C LYS A 155 -20.91 2.43 -10.30
N VAL A 156 -20.41 3.64 -10.20
CA VAL A 156 -19.10 4.00 -10.71
C VAL A 156 -18.16 4.12 -9.51
N PHE A 157 -17.34 3.09 -9.30
CA PHE A 157 -16.22 3.18 -8.37
C PHE A 157 -15.02 3.75 -9.13
N LYS A 158 -14.78 5.06 -9.00
CA LYS A 158 -13.49 5.63 -9.43
C LYS A 158 -12.45 5.21 -8.39
N HIS A 159 -11.52 4.35 -8.82
CA HIS A 159 -10.30 4.02 -8.08
C HIS A 159 -9.35 5.21 -8.02
#